data_AF-A0A351T845-F1
#
_entry.id   AF-A0A351T845-F1
#
_cell.length_a   1.000
_cell.length_b   1.000
_cell.length_c   1.000
_cell.angle_alpha   90.00
_cell.angle_beta   90.00
_cell.angle_gamma   90.00
#
_symmetry.space_group_name_H-M   'P 1'
#
loop_
_entity.id
_entity.type
_entity.pdbx_description
1 polymer ?
#
loop_
_entity_poly.entity_id
_entity_poly.type
_entity_poly.pdbx_seq_one_letter_code
_entity_poly.pdbx_strand_id
1 'polypeptide(L)'
;MVFPVSTHNYELRYWLAAGGIHPGFYSSTDITGQIKAEALLSVTPPPQMPATMEAGTIYGYCVGEPWNQQAVFKGIGVPVITDYEIWKNNPEKVFGISKQWADENPNTLIALTKAMIRAAIWLDENDGANREEAVTILSRSEYVGADREVIANSMTGTFEYEKGDKRPLPDFNVFFRYNATYPYYSDAVWYLTQMRRWGQIAETKPDSWY
;
A
#
# COMPACT_ATOMS: atom_id res chain seq x y z
N MET A 1 8.94 6.77 -0.64
CA MET A 1 7.59 6.50 -0.07
C MET A 1 6.56 7.34 -0.82
N VAL A 2 5.25 7.02 -0.70
CA VAL A 2 4.20 7.70 -1.49
C VAL A 2 3.61 8.96 -0.83
N PHE A 3 3.55 9.01 0.50
CA PHE A 3 3.07 10.17 1.27
C PHE A 3 3.52 10.08 2.73
N PRO A 4 3.72 11.20 3.46
CA PRO A 4 4.19 11.16 4.84
C PRO A 4 3.24 10.48 5.83
N VAL A 5 1.93 10.48 5.56
CA VAL A 5 0.93 9.77 6.38
C VAL A 5 0.26 8.63 5.60
N SER A 6 1.09 7.78 4.98
CA SER A 6 0.63 6.59 4.23
C SER A 6 1.10 5.29 4.87
N THR A 7 0.39 4.22 4.56
CA THR A 7 0.73 2.82 4.87
C THR A 7 2.19 2.50 4.53
N HIS A 8 2.58 2.73 3.28
CA HIS A 8 3.95 2.58 2.77
C HIS A 8 5.02 3.30 3.59
N ASN A 9 4.73 4.47 4.17
CA ASN A 9 5.69 5.15 5.04
C ASN A 9 5.88 4.37 6.35
N TYR A 10 4.80 3.89 6.95
CA TYR A 10 4.86 3.15 8.21
C TYR A 10 5.45 1.76 8.03
N GLU A 11 5.14 1.05 6.95
CA GLU A 11 5.76 -0.22 6.57
C GLU A 11 7.26 -0.08 6.32
N LEU A 12 7.67 0.91 5.52
CA LEU A 12 9.09 1.15 5.25
C LEU A 12 9.84 1.53 6.54
N ARG A 13 9.26 2.38 7.37
CA ARG A 13 9.83 2.75 8.68
C ARG A 13 9.90 1.54 9.62
N TYR A 14 8.89 0.67 9.61
CA TYR A 14 8.88 -0.55 10.40
C TYR A 14 10.02 -1.49 9.95
N TRP A 15 10.12 -1.76 8.65
CA TRP A 15 11.14 -2.63 8.07
C TRP A 15 12.57 -2.12 8.33
N LEU A 16 12.83 -0.83 8.09
CA LEU A 16 14.12 -0.20 8.39
C LEU A 16 14.49 -0.29 9.88
N ALA A 17 13.55 0.06 10.75
CA ALA A 17 13.80 0.03 12.20
C ALA A 17 13.98 -1.38 12.74
N ALA A 18 13.28 -2.37 12.18
CA ALA A 18 13.48 -3.79 12.50
C ALA A 18 14.88 -4.28 12.08
N GLY A 19 15.43 -3.72 10.99
CA GLY A 19 16.82 -3.91 10.56
C GLY A 19 17.86 -3.06 11.30
N GLY A 20 17.46 -2.27 12.29
CA GLY A 20 18.37 -1.40 13.05
C GLY A 20 18.75 -0.07 12.39
N ILE A 21 18.07 0.31 11.29
CA ILE A 21 18.28 1.59 10.60
C ILE A 21 17.23 2.59 11.07
N HIS A 22 17.65 3.76 11.53
CA HIS A 22 16.75 4.81 11.99
C HIS A 22 16.20 5.67 10.82
N PRO A 23 14.88 5.64 10.54
CA PRO A 23 14.28 6.40 9.43
C PRO A 23 13.92 7.86 9.80
N GLY A 24 14.42 8.34 10.94
CA GLY A 24 14.15 9.67 11.49
C GLY A 24 12.78 9.83 12.16
N PHE A 25 12.55 11.00 12.74
CA PHE A 25 11.30 11.37 13.40
C PHE A 25 10.71 12.65 12.82
N TYR A 26 9.40 12.81 13.01
CA TYR A 26 8.65 14.04 12.83
C TYR A 26 8.59 14.80 14.16
N SER A 27 8.28 16.10 14.10
CA SER A 27 7.91 16.92 15.25
C SER A 27 6.88 17.98 14.84
N SER A 28 6.34 18.71 15.82
CA SER A 28 5.41 19.82 15.56
C SER A 28 6.03 20.96 14.73
N THR A 29 7.36 21.09 14.75
CA THR A 29 8.10 22.14 14.02
C THR A 29 8.85 21.61 12.80
N ASP A 30 8.90 20.29 12.60
CA ASP A 30 9.58 19.66 11.48
C ASP A 30 8.79 18.45 10.98
N ILE A 31 8.13 18.66 9.85
CA ILE A 31 7.27 17.68 9.18
C ILE A 31 8.02 16.85 8.13
N THR A 32 9.34 17.03 7.99
CA THR A 32 10.15 16.29 6.99
C THR A 32 10.29 14.82 7.36
N GLY A 33 10.23 14.50 8.65
CA GLY A 33 10.43 13.15 9.16
C GLY A 33 11.89 12.71 9.20
N GLN A 34 12.84 13.65 9.08
CA GLN A 34 14.28 13.39 8.94
C GLN A 34 15.10 13.65 10.20
N ILE A 35 14.45 14.02 11.32
CA ILE A 35 15.14 14.29 12.59
C ILE A 35 15.87 13.01 13.03
N LYS A 36 17.21 13.05 13.10
CA LYS A 36 18.08 11.91 13.44
C LYS A 36 17.95 10.71 12.47
N ALA A 37 17.63 10.95 11.20
CA ALA A 37 17.56 9.90 10.20
C ALA A 37 18.95 9.41 9.76
N GLU A 38 19.13 8.09 9.70
CA GLU A 38 20.19 7.41 8.96
C GLU A 38 19.77 7.14 7.51
N ALA A 39 18.46 6.94 7.30
CA ALA A 39 17.85 6.81 5.97
C ALA A 39 16.88 7.97 5.71
N LEU A 40 17.16 8.78 4.67
CA LEU A 40 16.31 9.90 4.28
C LEU A 40 15.12 9.41 3.44
N LEU A 41 13.91 9.59 3.97
CA LEU A 41 12.69 9.21 3.27
C LEU A 41 12.09 10.42 2.54
N SER A 42 12.06 10.36 1.21
CA SER A 42 11.42 11.36 0.35
C SER A 42 10.11 10.85 -0.24
N VAL A 43 9.26 11.81 -0.59
CA VAL A 43 7.99 11.56 -1.28
C VAL A 43 8.24 11.59 -2.78
N THR A 44 7.82 10.52 -3.47
CA THR A 44 7.87 10.43 -4.92
C THR A 44 6.53 9.87 -5.41
N PRO A 45 5.89 10.45 -6.43
CA PRO A 45 4.68 9.88 -7.00
C PRO A 45 4.92 8.45 -7.51
N PRO A 46 4.04 7.47 -7.21
CA PRO A 46 4.24 6.06 -7.58
C PRO A 46 4.68 5.82 -9.04
N PRO A 47 4.05 6.43 -10.07
CA PRO A 47 4.43 6.19 -11.46
C PRO A 47 5.85 6.68 -11.82
N GLN A 48 6.40 7.58 -11.01
CA GLN A 48 7.72 8.18 -11.22
C GLN A 48 8.83 7.44 -10.47
N MET A 49 8.49 6.59 -9.50
CA MET A 49 9.48 5.92 -8.65
C MET A 49 10.50 5.08 -9.43
N PRO A 50 10.11 4.24 -10.42
CA PRO A 50 11.08 3.47 -11.19
C PRO A 50 12.09 4.35 -11.93
N ALA A 51 11.62 5.39 -12.63
CA ALA A 51 12.50 6.32 -13.35
C ALA A 51 13.40 7.14 -12.40
N THR A 52 12.90 7.50 -11.21
CA THR A 52 13.68 8.23 -10.20
C THR A 52 14.81 7.37 -9.62
N MET A 53 14.55 6.08 -9.45
CA MET A 53 15.57 5.10 -9.02
C MET A 53 16.59 4.82 -10.13
N GLU A 54 16.14 4.65 -11.37
CA GLU A 54 17.01 4.50 -12.55
C GLU A 54 17.94 5.70 -12.74
N ALA A 55 17.47 6.91 -12.45
CA ALA A 55 18.28 8.14 -12.45
C ALA A 55 19.25 8.26 -11.26
N GLY A 56 19.26 7.31 -10.31
CA GLY A 56 20.11 7.34 -9.12
C GLY A 56 19.74 8.39 -8.08
N THR A 57 18.53 8.96 -8.15
CA THR A 57 18.07 9.98 -7.19
C THR A 57 17.59 9.35 -5.88
N ILE A 58 17.08 8.12 -5.94
CA ILE A 58 16.71 7.30 -4.78
C ILE A 58 17.37 5.93 -4.90
N TYR A 59 17.70 5.33 -3.76
CA TYR A 59 18.32 4.00 -3.69
C TYR A 59 17.30 2.85 -3.67
N GLY A 60 16.02 3.17 -3.46
CA GLY A 60 14.94 2.21 -3.36
C GLY A 60 13.64 2.91 -3.00
N TYR A 61 12.54 2.17 -3.03
CA TYR A 61 11.22 2.71 -2.71
C TYR A 61 10.30 1.64 -2.11
N CYS A 62 9.22 2.13 -1.49
CA CYS A 62 8.12 1.32 -0.97
C CYS A 62 6.82 1.90 -1.57
N VAL A 63 6.12 1.06 -2.33
CA VAL A 63 4.98 1.41 -3.16
C VAL A 63 4.15 0.16 -3.47
N GLY A 64 2.84 0.33 -3.65
CA GLY A 64 1.97 -0.72 -4.18
C GLY A 64 2.26 -1.03 -5.65
N GLU A 65 1.77 -2.18 -6.11
CA GLU A 65 1.86 -2.59 -7.51
C GLU A 65 1.08 -1.65 -8.44
N PRO A 66 1.49 -1.52 -9.72
CA PRO A 66 2.42 -2.40 -10.46
C PRO A 66 3.87 -1.89 -10.54
N TRP A 67 4.24 -0.89 -9.73
CA TRP A 67 5.49 -0.16 -9.93
C TRP A 67 6.74 -0.94 -9.50
N ASN A 68 6.61 -1.94 -8.62
CA ASN A 68 7.76 -2.80 -8.30
C ASN A 68 8.01 -3.79 -9.44
N GLN A 69 6.95 -4.39 -10.00
CA GLN A 69 7.06 -5.27 -11.17
C GLN A 69 7.60 -4.52 -12.40
N GLN A 70 7.28 -3.24 -12.56
CA GLN A 70 7.88 -2.42 -13.62
C GLN A 70 9.41 -2.29 -13.48
N ALA A 71 9.95 -2.18 -12.26
CA ALA A 71 11.40 -2.14 -12.05
C ALA A 71 12.09 -3.48 -12.35
N VAL A 72 11.45 -4.60 -11.99
CA VAL A 72 11.93 -5.95 -12.34
C VAL A 72 11.97 -6.11 -13.86
N PHE A 73 10.88 -5.74 -14.54
CA PHE A 73 10.78 -5.86 -16.00
C PHE A 73 11.85 -5.03 -16.73
N LYS A 74 12.13 -3.81 -16.25
CA LYS A 74 13.19 -2.95 -16.76
C LYS A 74 14.61 -3.37 -16.35
N GLY A 75 14.74 -4.28 -15.39
CA GLY A 75 16.04 -4.71 -14.87
C GLY A 75 16.79 -3.63 -14.08
N ILE A 76 16.06 -2.67 -13.47
CA ILE A 76 16.64 -1.53 -12.74
C ILE A 76 16.63 -1.72 -11.23
N GLY A 77 15.96 -2.75 -10.72
CA GLY A 77 15.86 -3.07 -9.30
C GLY A 77 15.02 -4.31 -9.06
N VAL A 78 15.03 -4.77 -7.81
CA VAL A 78 14.33 -5.98 -7.35
C VAL A 78 13.56 -5.68 -6.07
N PRO A 79 12.31 -6.16 -5.91
CA PRO A 79 11.66 -6.24 -4.61
C PRO A 79 12.52 -7.05 -3.64
N VAL A 80 12.68 -6.55 -2.42
CA VAL A 80 13.43 -7.26 -1.36
C VAL A 80 12.49 -8.03 -0.44
N ILE A 81 11.29 -7.48 -0.22
CA ILE A 81 10.26 -8.03 0.65
C ILE A 81 8.91 -7.47 0.21
N THR A 82 7.85 -8.26 0.34
CA THR A 82 6.47 -7.82 0.12
C THR A 82 5.82 -7.41 1.43
N ASP A 83 4.82 -6.55 1.36
CA ASP A 83 4.04 -6.13 2.52
C ASP A 83 3.41 -7.33 3.26
N TYR A 84 2.91 -8.32 2.51
CA TYR A 84 2.41 -9.58 3.05
C TYR A 84 3.44 -10.33 3.92
N GLU A 85 4.73 -10.26 3.56
CA GLU A 85 5.81 -10.89 4.33
C GLU A 85 6.22 -10.07 5.57
N ILE A 86 6.00 -8.75 5.56
CA ILE A 86 6.22 -7.88 6.73
C ILE A 86 5.09 -8.09 7.74
N TRP A 87 3.84 -7.99 7.29
CA TRP A 87 2.65 -8.12 8.11
C TRP A 87 1.55 -8.81 7.30
N LYS A 88 1.40 -10.11 7.55
CA LYS A 88 0.35 -10.92 6.92
C LYS A 88 -1.04 -10.33 7.16
N ASN A 89 -1.78 -10.10 6.08
CA ASN A 89 -3.13 -9.55 6.07
C ASN A 89 -3.23 -8.18 6.76
N ASN A 90 -2.22 -7.32 6.57
CA ASN A 90 -2.26 -5.97 7.09
C ASN A 90 -3.40 -5.14 6.46
N PRO A 91 -3.96 -4.19 7.21
CA PRO A 91 -4.89 -3.21 6.69
C PRO A 91 -4.17 -2.26 5.74
N GLU A 92 -4.68 -2.09 4.52
CA GLU A 92 -4.05 -1.22 3.54
C GLU A 92 -4.97 -0.07 3.11
N LYS A 93 -5.65 -0.20 1.97
CA LYS A 93 -6.45 0.89 1.40
C LYS A 93 -7.86 0.89 1.99
N VAL A 94 -8.39 2.10 2.23
CA VAL A 94 -9.74 2.30 2.76
C VAL A 94 -10.63 3.05 1.78
N PHE A 95 -11.92 2.73 1.78
CA PHE A 95 -12.94 3.54 1.12
C PHE A 95 -13.42 4.64 2.08
N GLY A 96 -12.88 5.85 1.90
CA GLY A 96 -13.26 7.02 2.69
C GLY A 96 -14.25 7.92 1.97
N ILE A 97 -15.28 8.37 2.67
CA ILE A 97 -16.19 9.43 2.21
C ILE A 97 -16.29 10.51 3.29
N SER A 98 -16.46 11.77 2.89
CA SER A 98 -16.69 12.85 3.85
C SER A 98 -17.97 12.62 4.65
N LYS A 99 -17.95 12.99 5.94
CA LYS A 99 -19.12 12.87 6.81
C LYS A 99 -20.33 13.63 6.26
N GLN A 100 -20.13 14.84 5.74
CA GLN A 100 -21.20 15.65 5.17
C GLN A 100 -21.94 14.91 4.04
N TRP A 101 -21.21 14.37 3.07
CA TRP A 101 -21.82 13.64 1.95
C TRP A 101 -22.55 12.38 2.43
N ALA A 102 -21.98 11.66 3.39
CA ALA A 102 -22.59 10.47 3.97
C ALA A 102 -23.93 10.77 4.66
N ASP A 103 -23.98 11.87 5.43
CA ASP A 103 -25.19 12.33 6.11
C ASP A 103 -26.27 12.80 5.10
N GLU A 104 -25.86 13.46 4.01
CA GLU A 104 -26.75 13.93 2.94
C GLU A 104 -27.26 12.79 2.03
N ASN A 105 -26.50 11.70 1.88
CA ASN A 105 -26.76 10.62 0.92
C ASN A 105 -26.75 9.21 1.54
N PRO A 106 -27.53 8.94 2.61
CA PRO A 106 -27.41 7.70 3.39
C PRO A 106 -27.74 6.43 2.58
N ASN A 107 -28.76 6.49 1.73
CA ASN A 107 -29.13 5.33 0.89
C ASN A 107 -28.08 5.06 -0.20
N THR A 108 -27.52 6.11 -0.78
CA THR A 108 -26.46 6.00 -1.78
C THR A 108 -25.18 5.45 -1.16
N LEU A 109 -24.83 5.88 0.06
CA LEU A 109 -23.71 5.33 0.82
C LEU A 109 -23.85 3.81 0.99
N ILE A 110 -25.03 3.33 1.41
CA ILE A 110 -25.29 1.89 1.56
C ILE A 110 -25.16 1.18 0.21
N ALA A 111 -25.70 1.75 -0.87
CA ALA A 111 -25.61 1.16 -2.20
C ALA A 111 -24.16 1.07 -2.71
N LEU A 112 -23.37 2.13 -2.54
CA LEU A 112 -21.95 2.16 -2.91
C LEU A 112 -21.13 1.16 -2.09
N THR A 113 -21.35 1.11 -0.77
CA THR A 113 -20.66 0.16 0.11
C THR A 113 -20.96 -1.29 -0.31
N LYS A 114 -22.23 -1.61 -0.62
CA LYS A 114 -22.60 -2.93 -1.14
C LYS A 114 -21.97 -3.23 -2.51
N ALA A 115 -21.86 -2.23 -3.39
CA ALA A 115 -21.21 -2.39 -4.69
C ALA A 115 -19.72 -2.70 -4.52
N MET A 116 -19.01 -1.99 -3.65
CA MET A 116 -17.59 -2.24 -3.34
C MET A 116 -17.38 -3.64 -2.77
N ILE A 117 -18.22 -4.07 -1.82
CA ILE A 117 -18.13 -5.42 -1.25
C ILE A 117 -18.37 -6.50 -2.32
N ARG A 118 -19.34 -6.31 -3.22
CA ARG A 118 -19.60 -7.24 -4.32
C ARG A 118 -18.45 -7.29 -5.33
N ALA A 119 -17.83 -6.16 -5.64
CA ALA A 119 -16.66 -6.12 -6.50
C ALA A 119 -15.47 -6.87 -5.86
N ALA A 120 -15.26 -6.70 -4.55
CA ALA A 120 -14.25 -7.45 -3.81
C ALA A 120 -14.52 -8.97 -3.82
N ILE A 121 -15.78 -9.39 -3.60
CA ILE A 121 -16.18 -10.81 -3.71
C ILE A 121 -15.87 -11.34 -5.11
N TRP A 122 -16.24 -10.59 -6.15
CA TRP A 122 -16.00 -10.98 -7.53
C TRP A 122 -14.51 -11.14 -7.82
N LEU A 123 -13.64 -10.27 -7.30
CA LEU A 123 -12.18 -10.37 -7.48
C LEU A 123 -11.56 -11.60 -6.83
N ASP A 124 -12.16 -12.13 -5.76
CA ASP A 124 -11.67 -13.31 -5.04
C ASP A 124 -12.46 -14.60 -5.37
N GLU A 125 -13.46 -14.52 -6.26
CA GLU A 125 -14.33 -15.65 -6.61
C GLU A 125 -13.52 -16.80 -7.24
N ASN A 126 -13.82 -18.04 -6.81
CA ASN A 126 -13.17 -19.27 -7.29
C ASN A 126 -11.63 -19.17 -7.30
N ASP A 127 -11.05 -18.72 -6.17
CA ASP A 127 -9.61 -18.49 -5.99
C ASP A 127 -9.02 -17.51 -7.02
N GLY A 128 -9.79 -16.48 -7.37
CA GLY A 128 -9.35 -15.39 -8.24
C GLY A 128 -9.58 -15.64 -9.74
N ALA A 129 -10.56 -16.47 -10.12
CA ALA A 129 -10.88 -16.79 -11.51
C ALA A 129 -11.19 -15.54 -12.36
N ASN A 130 -11.70 -14.48 -11.73
CA ASN A 130 -12.07 -13.23 -12.40
C ASN A 130 -10.91 -12.22 -12.51
N ARG A 131 -9.74 -12.48 -11.92
CA ARG A 131 -8.66 -11.50 -11.84
C ARG A 131 -8.01 -11.18 -13.19
N GLU A 132 -8.01 -12.11 -14.15
CA GLU A 132 -7.55 -11.84 -15.53
C GLU A 132 -8.43 -10.83 -16.27
N GLU A 133 -9.74 -10.83 -16.00
CA GLU A 133 -10.66 -9.82 -16.51
C GLU A 133 -10.40 -8.47 -15.83
N ALA A 134 -10.22 -8.45 -14.51
CA ALA A 134 -9.85 -7.25 -13.76
C ALA A 134 -8.55 -6.61 -14.28
N VAL A 135 -7.52 -7.41 -14.54
CA VAL A 135 -6.25 -6.98 -15.15
C VAL A 135 -6.50 -6.31 -16.50
N THR A 136 -7.37 -6.90 -17.32
CA THR A 136 -7.73 -6.35 -18.64
C THR A 136 -8.44 -5.01 -18.52
N ILE A 137 -9.33 -4.85 -17.53
CA ILE A 137 -9.98 -3.57 -17.24
C ILE A 137 -8.95 -2.53 -16.79
N LEU A 138 -8.08 -2.87 -15.83
CA LEU A 138 -7.09 -1.95 -15.27
C LEU A 138 -6.04 -1.49 -16.29
N SER A 139 -5.72 -2.34 -17.28
CA SER A 139 -4.74 -2.03 -18.34
C SER A 139 -5.21 -0.99 -19.36
N ARG A 140 -6.50 -0.64 -19.39
CA ARG A 140 -6.99 0.38 -20.33
C ARG A 140 -6.45 1.76 -19.95
N SER A 141 -6.27 2.61 -20.95
CA SER A 141 -5.73 3.97 -20.80
C SER A 141 -6.57 4.87 -19.90
N GLU A 142 -7.86 4.60 -19.76
CA GLU A 142 -8.76 5.36 -18.89
C GLU A 142 -8.63 4.95 -17.40
N TYR A 143 -7.86 3.90 -17.09
CA TYR A 143 -7.59 3.41 -15.74
C TYR A 143 -6.10 3.54 -15.40
N VAL A 144 -5.40 2.44 -15.08
CA VAL A 144 -3.98 2.47 -14.71
C VAL A 144 -3.12 2.67 -15.95
N GLY A 145 -3.50 2.06 -17.08
CA GLY A 145 -2.81 2.21 -18.36
C GLY A 145 -1.40 1.61 -18.39
N ALA A 146 -1.04 0.77 -17.42
CA ALA A 146 0.20 -0.01 -17.44
C ALA A 146 0.02 -1.32 -18.21
N ASP A 147 1.13 -1.91 -18.65
CA ASP A 147 1.12 -3.15 -19.42
C ASP A 147 0.39 -4.27 -18.68
N ARG A 148 -0.45 -5.01 -19.42
CA ARG A 148 -1.30 -6.08 -18.89
C ARG A 148 -0.47 -7.13 -18.12
N GLU A 149 0.68 -7.51 -18.65
CA GLU A 149 1.58 -8.51 -18.04
C GLU A 149 2.15 -8.02 -16.70
N VAL A 150 2.46 -6.72 -16.62
CA VAL A 150 3.01 -6.07 -15.42
C VAL A 150 1.93 -5.99 -14.32
N ILE A 151 0.67 -5.70 -14.67
CA ILE A 151 -0.45 -5.74 -13.72
C ILE A 151 -0.80 -7.18 -13.31
N ALA A 152 -0.75 -8.13 -14.24
CA ALA A 152 -1.05 -9.54 -13.96
C ALA A 152 -0.16 -10.11 -12.85
N ASN A 153 1.13 -9.73 -12.82
CA ASN A 153 2.08 -10.20 -11.81
C ASN A 153 1.70 -9.86 -10.37
N SER A 154 0.82 -8.89 -10.11
CA SER A 154 0.33 -8.62 -8.75
C SER A 154 -1.05 -9.22 -8.48
N MET A 155 -1.79 -9.58 -9.51
CA MET A 155 -3.19 -9.98 -9.39
C MET A 155 -3.34 -11.50 -9.35
N THR A 156 -2.46 -12.28 -9.99
CA THR A 156 -2.75 -13.70 -10.31
C THR A 156 -2.09 -14.71 -9.37
N GLY A 157 -1.75 -14.30 -8.14
CA GLY A 157 -1.32 -15.22 -7.08
C GLY A 157 0.13 -15.71 -7.20
N THR A 158 0.94 -15.00 -7.97
CA THR A 158 2.39 -15.18 -8.04
C THR A 158 3.05 -13.82 -7.88
N PHE A 159 4.34 -13.80 -7.55
CA PHE A 159 5.12 -12.57 -7.50
C PHE A 159 6.54 -12.84 -8.00
N GLU A 160 7.09 -11.93 -8.79
CA GLU A 160 8.43 -12.06 -9.36
C GLU A 160 9.39 -11.07 -8.66
N TYR A 161 10.38 -11.61 -7.93
CA TYR A 161 11.35 -10.79 -7.17
C TYR A 161 12.53 -10.37 -8.05
N GLU A 162 12.93 -11.22 -8.98
CA GLU A 162 13.91 -10.92 -10.01
C GLU A 162 13.56 -11.70 -11.27
N LYS A 163 14.17 -11.34 -12.40
CA LYS A 163 13.87 -11.96 -13.69
C LYS A 163 14.06 -13.48 -13.64
N GLY A 164 12.96 -14.23 -13.72
CA GLY A 164 12.93 -15.69 -13.64
C GLY A 164 12.69 -16.27 -12.24
N ASP A 165 12.76 -15.46 -11.18
CA ASP A 165 12.43 -15.86 -9.81
C ASP A 165 10.96 -15.54 -9.50
N LYS A 166 10.09 -16.32 -10.14
CA LYS A 166 8.64 -16.23 -9.95
C LYS A 166 8.20 -17.23 -8.88
N ARG A 167 7.62 -16.73 -7.80
CA ARG A 167 7.22 -17.52 -6.63
C ARG A 167 5.70 -17.49 -6.45
N PRO A 168 5.08 -18.56 -5.93
CA PRO A 168 3.69 -18.53 -5.51
C PRO A 168 3.49 -17.53 -4.37
N LEU A 169 2.52 -16.64 -4.51
CA LEU A 169 2.10 -15.70 -3.48
C LEU A 169 0.58 -15.43 -3.62
N PRO A 170 -0.26 -16.45 -3.35
CA PRO A 170 -1.70 -16.42 -3.65
C PRO A 170 -2.44 -15.29 -2.91
N ASP A 171 -1.91 -14.89 -1.76
CA ASP A 171 -2.47 -13.85 -0.90
C ASP A 171 -1.75 -12.50 -1.05
N PHE A 172 -0.97 -12.29 -2.14
CA PHE A 172 -0.33 -10.99 -2.39
C PHE A 172 -1.35 -9.85 -2.38
N ASN A 173 -2.47 -10.05 -3.09
CA ASN A 173 -3.67 -9.22 -2.96
C ASN A 173 -4.82 -10.09 -2.45
N VAL A 174 -5.48 -9.64 -1.39
CA VAL A 174 -6.73 -10.24 -0.88
C VAL A 174 -7.80 -9.15 -0.87
N PHE A 175 -8.90 -9.36 -1.58
CA PHE A 175 -9.95 -8.35 -1.71
C PHE A 175 -11.12 -8.61 -0.76
N PHE A 176 -11.53 -9.86 -0.56
CA PHE A 176 -12.68 -10.22 0.26
C PHE A 176 -12.42 -11.35 1.27
N ARG A 177 -11.53 -12.31 0.95
CA ARG A 177 -11.20 -13.39 1.89
C ARG A 177 -10.68 -12.83 3.22
N TYR A 178 -10.76 -13.63 4.28
CA TYR A 178 -10.26 -13.26 5.62
C TYR A 178 -10.82 -11.95 6.20
N ASN A 179 -12.05 -11.57 5.81
CA ASN A 179 -12.68 -10.32 6.24
C ASN A 179 -11.94 -9.05 5.78
N ALA A 180 -11.19 -9.10 4.67
CA ALA A 180 -10.40 -7.96 4.17
C ALA A 180 -11.21 -6.67 3.94
N THR A 181 -12.52 -6.77 3.73
CA THR A 181 -13.40 -5.59 3.55
C THR A 181 -13.97 -5.03 4.86
N TYR A 182 -13.74 -5.67 6.01
CA TYR A 182 -14.21 -5.19 7.30
C TYR A 182 -13.16 -4.23 7.91
N PRO A 183 -13.51 -2.96 8.16
CA PRO A 183 -12.56 -2.00 8.71
C PRO A 183 -12.44 -2.17 10.23
N TYR A 184 -11.52 -3.01 10.69
CA TYR A 184 -11.31 -3.22 12.11
C TYR A 184 -10.80 -1.93 12.78
N TYR A 185 -11.37 -1.58 13.93
CA TYR A 185 -10.88 -0.43 14.72
C TYR A 185 -9.43 -0.61 15.16
N SER A 186 -8.99 -1.84 15.44
CA SER A 186 -7.61 -2.16 15.81
C SER A 186 -6.59 -1.74 14.75
N ASP A 187 -6.99 -1.78 13.48
CA ASP A 187 -6.14 -1.40 12.36
C ASP A 187 -5.91 0.11 12.34
N ALA A 188 -6.96 0.89 12.57
CA ALA A 188 -6.87 2.34 12.73
C ALA A 188 -6.01 2.71 13.95
N VAL A 189 -6.20 2.02 15.08
CA VAL A 189 -5.38 2.19 16.29
C VAL A 189 -3.92 1.93 15.97
N TRP A 190 -3.58 0.85 15.26
CA TRP A 190 -2.20 0.55 14.89
C TRP A 190 -1.57 1.71 14.09
N TYR A 191 -2.27 2.24 13.09
CA TYR A 191 -1.77 3.38 12.31
C TYR A 191 -1.57 4.64 13.15
N LEU A 192 -2.52 4.96 14.03
CA LEU A 192 -2.37 6.07 14.97
C LEU A 192 -1.20 5.84 15.94
N THR A 193 -0.91 4.61 16.34
CA THR A 193 0.27 4.29 17.15
C THR A 193 1.57 4.47 16.36
N GLN A 194 1.60 4.18 15.06
CA GLN A 194 2.77 4.46 14.22
C GLN A 194 2.97 5.95 14.02
N MET A 195 1.89 6.71 13.82
CA MET A 195 1.94 8.18 13.80
C MET A 195 2.51 8.74 15.10
N ARG A 196 2.14 8.15 16.25
CA ARG A 196 2.70 8.51 17.54
C ARG A 196 4.18 8.13 17.67
N ARG A 197 4.53 6.89 17.33
CA ARG A 197 5.90 6.34 17.37
C ARG A 197 6.88 7.22 16.59
N TRP A 198 6.46 7.70 15.42
CA TRP A 198 7.32 8.51 14.55
C TRP A 198 7.20 10.01 14.79
N GLY A 199 6.34 10.47 15.70
CA GLY A 199 6.27 11.87 16.14
C GLY A 199 5.30 12.77 15.36
N GLN A 200 4.45 12.20 14.50
CA GLN A 200 3.38 12.95 13.80
C GLN A 200 2.23 13.28 14.75
N ILE A 201 1.95 12.40 15.69
CA ILE A 201 1.18 12.71 16.89
C ILE A 201 2.19 13.04 17.99
N ALA A 202 2.41 14.33 18.24
CA ALA A 202 3.45 14.79 19.15
C ALA A 202 3.11 14.55 20.63
N GLU A 203 1.82 14.56 20.97
CA GLU A 203 1.33 14.42 22.33
C GLU A 203 0.90 12.99 22.65
N THR A 204 1.10 12.57 23.90
CA THR A 204 0.49 11.33 24.38
C THR A 204 -1.03 11.49 24.42
N LYS A 205 -1.74 10.45 23.95
CA LYS A 205 -3.21 10.38 23.97
C LYS A 205 -3.64 9.20 24.85
N PRO A 206 -4.76 9.31 25.59
CA PRO A 206 -5.31 8.19 26.35
C PRO A 206 -5.89 7.13 25.41
N ASP A 207 -6.02 5.89 25.90
CA ASP A 207 -6.57 4.76 25.12
C ASP A 207 -7.95 5.08 24.53
N SER A 208 -8.77 5.88 25.20
CA SER A 208 -10.11 6.28 24.71
C SER A 208 -10.10 7.22 23.50
N TRP A 209 -8.94 7.78 23.15
CA TRP A 209 -8.78 8.64 21.98
C TRP A 209 -8.40 7.83 20.73
N TYR A 210 -7.69 6.71 20.92
CA TYR A 210 -7.32 5.76 19.88
C TYR A 210 -8.51 4.88 19.50
#